data_AF-M6ZXY6-F1
#
_entry.id   AF-M6ZXY6-F1
#
_cell.length_a   1.000
_cell.length_b   1.000
_cell.length_c   1.000
_cell.angle_alpha   90.00
_cell.angle_beta   90.00
_cell.angle_gamma   90.00
#
_symmetry.space_group_name_H-M   'P 1'
#
loop_
_entity.id
_entity.type
_entity.pdbx_description
1 polymer ?
#
loop_
_entity_poly.entity_id
_entity_poly.type
_entity_poly.pdbx_seq_one_letter_code
_entity_poly.pdbx_strand_id
1 'polypeptide(L)' 'MDRTSGLIGTPSKIKTGWKVKSLLNPLIQRGETVHLRFQDNTTSSKIDSQFIVLKGQHRGGSMISDYFTEFECKVG' A
#
# COMPACT_ATOMS: atom_id res chain seq x y z
N MET A 1 -16.55 -2.20 -0.23
CA MET A 1 -15.52 -2.51 -1.24
C MET A 1 -14.21 -2.73 -0.51
N ASP A 2 -13.78 -3.98 -0.37
CA ASP A 2 -12.46 -4.33 0.12
C ASP A 2 -11.39 -3.73 -0.81
N ARG A 3 -10.78 -2.61 -0.38
CA ARG A 3 -9.81 -1.83 -1.18
C ARG A 3 -8.46 -2.56 -1.38
N THR A 4 -8.38 -3.85 -1.06
CA THR A 4 -7.12 -4.55 -0.77
C THR A 4 -6.59 -5.49 -1.86
N SER A 5 -7.31 -5.71 -2.95
CA SER A 5 -6.92 -6.75 -3.93
C SER A 5 -5.92 -6.31 -5.00
N GLY A 6 -5.32 -5.13 -4.85
CA GLY A 6 -4.44 -4.54 -5.87
C GLY A 6 -2.96 -4.49 -5.51
N LEU A 7 -2.49 -5.19 -4.47
CA LEU A 7 -1.09 -5.08 -4.04
C LEU A 7 -0.11 -5.57 -5.11
N ILE A 8 0.93 -4.78 -5.38
CA ILE A 8 2.05 -5.13 -6.26
C ILE A 8 3.24 -5.49 -5.38
N GLY A 9 3.58 -6.78 -5.34
CA GLY A 9 4.63 -7.30 -4.46
C GLY A 9 4.25 -7.25 -2.98
N THR A 10 5.24 -7.45 -2.12
CA THR A 10 5.04 -7.45 -0.65
C THR A 10 5.32 -6.07 -0.08
N PRO A 11 4.43 -5.52 0.77
CA PRO A 11 4.70 -4.30 1.53
C PRO A 11 6.01 -4.37 2.31
N SER A 12 6.74 -3.26 2.32
CA SER A 12 8.02 -3.12 3.02
C SER A 12 7.82 -2.37 4.34
N LYS A 13 8.36 -2.90 5.43
CA LYS A 13 8.27 -2.27 6.74
C LYS A 13 9.13 -1.00 6.79
N ILE A 14 8.57 0.08 7.32
CA ILE A 14 9.26 1.36 7.55
C ILE A 14 9.08 1.79 9.00
N LYS A 15 9.85 2.78 9.47
CA LYS A 15 9.81 3.25 10.86
C LYS A 15 8.40 3.62 11.34
N THR A 16 7.57 4.16 10.46
CA THR A 16 6.22 4.66 10.77
C THR A 16 5.10 3.67 10.44
N GLY A 17 5.41 2.49 9.88
CA GLY A 17 4.41 1.52 9.44
C GLY A 17 4.85 0.73 8.21
N TRP A 18 4.11 0.87 7.11
CA TRP A 18 4.32 0.11 5.87
C TRP A 18 4.41 1.00 4.65
N LYS A 19 5.36 0.70 3.77
CA LYS A 19 5.44 1.20 2.41
C LYS A 19 4.83 0.16 1.46
N VAL A 20 3.85 0.57 0.69
CA VAL A 20 2.99 -0.31 -0.13
C VAL A 20 3.01 0.17 -1.57
N LYS A 21 3.01 -0.78 -2.49
CA LYS A 21 2.71 -0.54 -3.91
C LYS A 21 1.43 -1.27 -4.26
N SER A 22 0.57 -0.63 -5.04
CA SER A 22 -0.64 -1.22 -5.58
C SER A 22 -0.83 -0.85 -7.04
N LEU A 23 -1.72 -1.57 -7.72
CA LEU A 23 -2.32 -1.12 -8.97
C LEU A 23 -2.80 0.33 -8.81
N LEU A 24 -2.76 1.09 -9.91
CA LEU A 24 -3.14 2.49 -9.92
C LEU A 24 -4.52 2.66 -9.26
N ASN A 25 -4.54 3.38 -8.15
CA ASN A 25 -5.75 3.65 -7.39
C ASN A 25 -5.78 5.13 -6.97
N PRO A 26 -6.49 5.99 -7.73
CA PRO A 26 -6.62 7.42 -7.43
C PRO A 26 -7.29 7.75 -6.09
N LEU A 27 -7.95 6.77 -5.47
CA LEU A 27 -8.62 6.92 -4.18
C LEU A 27 -7.66 6.83 -2.99
N ILE A 28 -6.41 6.40 -3.22
CA ILE A 28 -5.40 6.32 -2.15
C ILE A 28 -4.74 7.68 -2.00
N GLN A 29 -5.23 8.44 -1.03
CA GLN A 29 -4.74 9.77 -0.70
C GLN A 29 -4.38 9.86 0.79
N ARG A 30 -3.64 10.90 1.18
CA ARG A 30 -3.26 11.11 2.59
C ARG A 30 -4.52 11.27 3.46
N GLY A 31 -4.55 10.56 4.59
CA GLY A 31 -5.66 10.55 5.53
C GLY A 31 -6.68 9.45 5.28
N GLU A 32 -6.66 8.82 4.10
CA GLU A 32 -7.58 7.73 3.78
C GLU A 32 -7.26 6.46 4.57
N THR A 33 -8.30 5.70 4.91
CA THR A 33 -8.16 4.35 5.45
C THR A 33 -8.07 3.34 4.30
N VAL A 34 -7.08 2.46 4.39
CA VAL A 34 -6.89 1.32 3.50
C VAL A 34 -6.88 0.05 4.33
N HIS A 35 -7.56 -0.99 3.83
CA HIS A 35 -7.44 -2.32 4.40
C HIS A 35 -6.24 -2.99 3.71
N LEU A 36 -5.34 -3.63 4.45
CA LEU A 36 -4.18 -4.34 3.91
C LEU A 36 -4.20 -5.80 4.36
N ARG A 37 -4.05 -6.70 3.38
CA ARG A 37 -3.98 -8.14 3.58
C ARG A 37 -2.75 -8.70 2.86
N PHE A 38 -1.74 -9.10 3.63
CA PHE A 38 -0.50 -9.66 3.09
C PHE A 38 0.23 -10.48 4.16
N GLN A 39 1.19 -11.31 3.74
CA GLN A 39 2.08 -12.00 4.65
C GLN A 39 3.33 -11.15 4.89
N ASP A 40 3.60 -10.80 6.14
CA ASP A 40 4.85 -10.16 6.54
C ASP A 40 5.96 -11.22 6.59
N ASN A 41 6.83 -11.22 5.58
CA ASN A 41 7.94 -12.16 5.48
C ASN A 41 9.02 -11.94 6.55
N THR A 42 9.03 -10.81 7.26
CA THR A 42 10.00 -10.54 8.34
C THR A 42 9.59 -11.19 9.67
N THR A 43 8.29 -11.33 9.91
CA THR A 43 7.74 -11.88 11.15
C THR A 43 6.94 -13.16 10.93
N SER A 44 6.85 -13.63 9.68
CA SER A 44 5.97 -14.73 9.24
C SER A 44 4.50 -14.54 9.63
N SER A 45 4.09 -13.30 9.93
CA SER A 45 2.76 -12.98 10.41
C SER A 45 1.82 -12.65 9.25
N LYS A 46 0.55 -13.06 9.38
CA LYS A 46 -0.50 -12.62 8.46
C LYS A 46 -1.02 -11.27 8.91
N ILE A 47 -0.90 -10.27 8.05
CA ILE A 47 -1.51 -8.96 8.24
C ILE A 47 -2.87 -8.98 7.54
N ASP A 48 -3.91 -8.62 8.28
CA ASP A 48 -5.27 -8.37 7.77
C ASP A 48 -5.87 -7.27 8.65
N SER A 49 -5.58 -6.00 8.32
CA SER A 49 -5.89 -4.88 9.21
C SER A 49 -6.03 -3.56 8.46
N GLN A 50 -6.70 -2.59 9.09
CA GLN A 50 -6.86 -1.24 8.55
C GLN A 50 -5.66 -0.36 8.90
N PHE A 51 -5.24 0.45 7.94
CA PHE A 51 -4.13 1.38 8.03
C PHE A 51 -4.56 2.75 7.53
N ILE A 52 -3.99 3.81 8.09
CA ILE A 52 -4.18 5.19 7.64
C ILE A 52 -3.03 5.57 6.72
N VAL A 53 -3.35 6.05 5.51
CA VAL A 53 -2.39 6.53 4.53
C VAL A 53 -1.75 7.83 5.00
N LEU A 54 -0.44 7.85 5.11
CA LEU A 54 0.36 9.01 5.50
C LEU A 54 0.75 9.87 4.30
N LYS A 55 1.08 9.21 3.18
CA LYS A 55 1.39 9.85 1.89
C LYS A 55 1.17 8.86 0.76
N GLY A 56 0.72 9.33 -0.40
CA GLY A 56 0.52 8.54 -1.60
C GLY A 56 1.00 9.30 -2.83
N GLN A 57 1.54 8.57 -3.81
CA GLN A 57 1.97 9.10 -5.10
C GLN A 57 1.59 8.09 -6.20
N HIS A 58 1.00 8.60 -7.28
CA HIS A 58 0.79 7.82 -8.49
C HIS A 58 2.05 7.89 -9.35
N ARG A 59 2.55 6.74 -9.78
CA ARG A 59 3.72 6.63 -10.65
C ARG A 59 3.34 5.90 -11.93
N GLY A 60 3.93 6.34 -13.02
CA GLY A 60 3.77 5.77 -14.36
C GLY A 60 4.39 6.73 -15.37
N GLY A 61 4.82 6.23 -16.52
CA GLY A 61 5.47 7.05 -17.52
C GLY A 61 6.07 6.23 -18.66
N SER A 62 6.60 6.89 -19.68
CA SER A 62 7.00 6.28 -20.95
C SER A 62 8.05 5.16 -20.86
N MET A 63 8.79 5.06 -19.74
CA MET A 63 9.79 4.01 -19.47
C MET A 63 9.30 2.93 -18.49
N ILE A 64 8.09 3.06 -17.94
CA ILE A 64 7.51 2.13 -16.98
C ILE A 64 6.14 1.74 -17.51
N SER A 65 6.03 0.51 -18.05
CA SER A 65 4.82 0.05 -18.73
C SER A 65 3.56 0.06 -17.85
N ASP A 66 3.72 0.01 -16.53
CA ASP A 66 2.60 -0.08 -15.59
C ASP A 66 2.45 1.18 -14.73
N TYR A 67 1.26 1.76 -14.74
CA TYR A 67 0.85 2.77 -13.77
C TYR A 67 0.51 2.12 -12.44
N PHE A 68 1.06 2.64 -11.35
CA PHE A 68 0.86 2.12 -10.00
C PHE A 68 0.73 3.25 -8.98
N THR A 69 0.25 2.91 -7.78
CA THR A 69 0.22 3.83 -6.64
C THR A 69 1.18 3.34 -5.57
N GLU A 70 2.09 4.21 -5.15
CA GLU A 70 2.99 3.98 -4.03
C GLU A 70 2.55 4.84 -2.86
N PHE A 71 2.38 4.23 -1.68
CA PHE A 71 1.96 4.95 -0.50
C PHE A 71 2.61 4.40 0.77
N GLU A 72 2.67 5.25 1.79
CA GLU A 72 3.04 4.85 3.15
C GLU A 72 1.83 4.94 4.05
N CYS A 73 1.70 4.01 4.98
CA CYS A 73 0.58 3.94 5.90
C CYS A 73 1.02 3.45 7.28
N LYS A 74 0.22 3.75 8.30
CA LYS A 74 0.43 3.31 9.69
C LYS A 74 -0.83 2.65 10.24
N VAL A 75 -0.68 1.84 11.29
CA VAL A 75 -1.85 1.29 11.99
C VAL A 75 -2.72 2.45 12.48
N GLY A 76 -4.03 2.34 12.24
CA GLY A 76 -5.02 3.33 12.64
C GLY A 76 -5.17 3.47 14.14
#